data_AF-A0A948IQU9-F1
#
_entry.id   AF-A0A948IQU9-F1
#
_cell.length_a   1.000
_cell.length_b   1.000
_cell.length_c   1.000
_cell.angle_alpha   90.00
_cell.angle_beta   90.00
_cell.angle_gamma   90.00
#
_symmetry.space_group_name_H-M   'P 1'
#
loop_
_entity.id
_entity.type
_entity.pdbx_description
1 polymer ?
#
loop_
_entity_poly.entity_id
_entity_poly.type
_entity_poly.pdbx_seq_one_letter_code
_entity_poly.pdbx_strand_id
1 'polypeptide(L)'
;MFEFSTNASPAPALGALKAAVPAMAFAFGLAAASAGHAESIFLQTASMNTTYTAHIYSAPYPSAGYSDEYVYLAPMTFTAYDGVGATGDAYSLLAFCVDIFHNISLGNINLQYDDTQPLASNSGSPSTPLTGAQLTQVGKLVNYGQVVYGSADADKVAKLAGLQGAIWQVINPTYTVKSFNGAVDGYIGSYSDALTYGAAIADHGPVGSSLTFITETGKYGTADAHQSFAFAPAPEPGVWMLLIAGFGMTGAALRRSRSRPAAVRA
;
A
#
# COMPACT_ATOMS: atom_id res chain seq x y z
N MET A 1 -83.10 -12.07 27.19
CA MET A 1 -84.30 -11.40 27.73
C MET A 1 -83.90 -10.82 29.09
N PHE A 2 -83.93 -9.49 29.23
CA PHE A 2 -83.53 -8.63 30.38
C PHE A 2 -82.02 -8.66 30.75
N GLU A 3 -81.18 -7.62 30.66
CA GLU A 3 -81.22 -6.17 30.94
C GLU A 3 -80.92 -5.79 32.42
N PHE A 4 -80.15 -4.69 32.58
CA PHE A 4 -79.68 -3.92 33.77
C PHE A 4 -78.34 -4.36 34.43
N SER A 5 -77.24 -3.57 34.42
CA SER A 5 -76.99 -2.18 34.91
C SER A 5 -77.17 -2.11 36.45
N THR A 6 -76.32 -1.59 37.33
CA THR A 6 -75.12 -0.72 37.36
C THR A 6 -74.49 -0.90 38.76
N ASN A 7 -73.19 -0.65 38.93
CA ASN A 7 -72.74 0.35 39.92
C ASN A 7 -71.22 0.59 39.86
N ALA A 8 -70.90 1.87 39.69
CA ALA A 8 -69.59 2.47 39.66
C ALA A 8 -69.04 2.75 41.06
N SER A 9 -67.72 2.92 41.17
CA SER A 9 -66.98 4.01 41.86
C SER A 9 -65.52 3.57 42.12
N PRO A 10 -64.56 4.45 42.47
CA PRO A 10 -63.79 5.27 41.53
C PRO A 10 -62.26 5.05 41.62
N ALA A 11 -61.56 5.66 40.66
CA ALA A 11 -60.12 5.88 40.51
C ALA A 11 -59.43 6.41 41.81
N PRO A 12 -58.07 6.37 41.99
CA PRO A 12 -57.15 6.87 40.96
C PRO A 12 -55.70 6.32 40.89
N ALA A 13 -55.04 6.78 39.82
CA ALA A 13 -53.68 7.35 39.80
C ALA A 13 -52.43 6.44 39.69
N LEU A 14 -51.83 6.60 38.50
CA LEU A 14 -50.43 7.06 38.29
C LEU A 14 -49.26 6.07 38.42
N GLY A 15 -48.48 6.01 37.34
CA GLY A 15 -47.15 5.40 37.30
C GLY A 15 -46.77 4.90 35.90
N ALA A 16 -46.85 5.73 34.86
CA ALA A 16 -45.65 6.32 34.25
C ALA A 16 -44.59 5.30 33.77
N LEU A 17 -44.72 4.84 32.52
CA LEU A 17 -43.60 4.34 31.72
C LEU A 17 -43.64 5.02 30.34
N LYS A 18 -43.36 6.33 30.38
CA LYS A 18 -42.88 7.13 29.24
C LYS A 18 -41.53 7.70 29.63
N ALA A 19 -40.46 7.14 29.07
CA ALA A 19 -39.17 7.81 28.87
C ALA A 19 -38.33 6.89 27.97
N ALA A 20 -38.40 7.09 26.66
CA ALA A 20 -37.53 7.99 25.91
C ALA A 20 -36.25 7.26 25.45
N VAL A 21 -36.36 6.73 24.23
CA VAL A 21 -35.24 6.44 23.34
C VAL A 21 -34.59 7.77 22.96
N PRO A 22 -33.28 7.95 23.19
CA PRO A 22 -32.41 8.48 22.14
C PRO A 22 -31.06 7.73 22.16
N ALA A 23 -30.32 7.51 21.08
CA ALA A 23 -30.18 8.28 19.86
C ALA A 23 -29.67 7.33 18.76
N MET A 24 -30.42 7.22 17.67
CA MET A 24 -29.91 6.77 16.37
C MET A 24 -30.04 7.99 15.45
N ALA A 25 -29.00 8.82 15.41
CA ALA A 25 -28.89 9.91 14.43
C ALA A 25 -27.44 10.41 14.41
N PHE A 26 -26.55 9.64 13.78
CA PHE A 26 -25.31 10.17 13.20
C PHE A 26 -24.99 9.29 11.99
N ALA A 27 -25.87 9.37 10.99
CA ALA A 27 -25.59 8.92 9.65
C ALA A 27 -25.66 10.17 8.76
N PHE A 28 -24.77 10.23 7.77
CA PHE A 28 -24.63 11.29 6.75
C PHE A 28 -23.82 12.53 7.17
N GLY A 29 -22.51 12.35 7.10
CA GLY A 29 -21.54 13.44 7.10
C GLY A 29 -20.10 12.95 7.06
N LEU A 30 -19.83 11.77 6.46
CA LEU A 30 -18.45 11.38 6.16
C LEU A 30 -18.11 11.98 4.81
N ALA A 31 -17.22 12.97 4.90
CA ALA A 31 -16.52 13.66 3.84
C ALA A 31 -16.41 12.82 2.57
N ALA A 32 -16.87 13.39 1.46
CA ALA A 32 -16.28 13.09 0.17
C ALA A 32 -14.80 13.49 0.27
N ALA A 33 -13.92 12.54 0.60
CA ALA A 33 -12.51 12.68 0.31
C ALA A 33 -12.44 12.84 -1.22
N SER A 34 -11.98 14.00 -1.69
CA SER A 34 -11.75 14.22 -3.10
C SER A 34 -10.75 13.17 -3.58
N ALA A 35 -11.19 12.26 -4.43
CA ALA A 35 -10.30 11.37 -5.13
C ALA A 35 -9.39 12.21 -6.04
N GLY A 36 -8.08 12.08 -5.80
CA GLY A 36 -7.00 12.12 -6.79
C GLY A 36 -6.91 13.37 -7.68
N HIS A 37 -6.27 14.42 -7.18
CA HIS A 37 -5.36 15.14 -8.05
C HIS A 37 -4.03 14.38 -8.07
N ALA A 38 -3.41 14.29 -9.24
CA ALA A 38 -2.09 13.68 -9.37
C ALA A 38 -1.11 14.37 -8.42
N GLU A 39 -0.49 13.60 -7.54
CA GLU A 39 0.44 14.10 -6.55
C GLU A 39 1.80 14.24 -7.22
N SER A 40 2.25 15.49 -7.38
CA SER A 40 3.65 15.73 -7.74
C SER A 40 4.52 15.40 -6.54
N ILE A 41 5.60 14.68 -6.77
CA ILE A 41 6.58 14.30 -5.77
C ILE A 41 7.96 14.74 -6.25
N PHE A 42 8.66 15.53 -5.45
CA PHE A 42 10.04 15.90 -5.72
C PHE A 42 10.99 14.96 -4.98
N LEU A 43 11.72 14.13 -5.73
CA LEU A 43 12.75 13.25 -5.19
C LEU A 43 14.07 14.02 -5.13
N GLN A 44 14.51 14.39 -3.92
CA GLN A 44 15.73 15.16 -3.74
C GLN A 44 16.96 14.26 -3.73
N THR A 45 16.96 13.24 -2.87
CA THR A 45 18.07 12.29 -2.75
C THR A 45 17.61 10.86 -2.85
N ALA A 46 18.50 9.98 -3.30
CA ALA A 46 18.24 8.57 -3.49
C ALA A 46 19.35 7.72 -2.85
N SER A 47 18.95 6.66 -2.16
CA SER A 47 19.86 5.67 -1.57
C SER A 47 19.26 4.28 -1.69
N MET A 48 20.10 3.26 -1.68
CA MET A 48 19.66 1.87 -1.63
C MET A 48 20.73 0.99 -0.96
N ASN A 49 20.33 -0.20 -0.52
CA ASN A 49 21.30 -1.20 -0.12
C ASN A 49 21.98 -1.79 -1.37
N THR A 50 23.31 -1.83 -1.36
CA THR A 50 24.13 -2.31 -2.50
C THR A 50 24.78 -3.67 -2.24
N THR A 51 24.33 -4.40 -1.22
CA THR A 51 24.91 -5.69 -0.82
C THR A 51 24.72 -6.77 -1.89
N TYR A 52 23.60 -6.76 -2.60
CA TYR A 52 23.27 -7.76 -3.61
C TYR A 52 23.12 -7.13 -4.99
N THR A 53 23.47 -7.91 -6.02
CA THR A 53 23.26 -7.57 -7.43
C THR A 53 22.48 -8.67 -8.14
N ALA A 54 21.80 -8.30 -9.21
CA ALA A 54 21.19 -9.19 -10.18
C ALA A 54 21.95 -9.12 -11.50
N HIS A 55 22.00 -10.27 -12.17
CA HIS A 55 22.20 -10.37 -13.60
C HIS A 55 20.83 -10.43 -14.27
N ILE A 56 20.53 -9.46 -15.13
CA ILE A 56 19.31 -9.41 -15.94
C ILE A 56 19.69 -9.75 -17.39
N TYR A 57 18.97 -10.69 -18.00
CA TYR A 57 19.20 -11.10 -19.40
C TYR A 57 17.93 -11.68 -20.04
N SER A 58 17.82 -11.66 -21.37
CA SER A 58 16.70 -12.27 -22.11
C SER A 58 17.08 -13.61 -22.76
N ALA A 59 16.10 -14.49 -22.98
CA ALA A 59 16.26 -15.74 -23.72
C ALA A 59 15.51 -15.70 -25.08
N PRO A 60 16.04 -16.28 -26.17
CA PRO A 60 17.31 -17.02 -26.25
C PRO A 60 18.52 -16.09 -26.20
N TYR A 61 19.44 -16.39 -25.29
CA TYR A 61 20.69 -15.66 -25.15
C TYR A 61 21.68 -16.08 -26.26
N PRO A 62 22.34 -15.16 -26.99
CA PRO A 62 22.10 -13.73 -27.09
C PRO A 62 21.31 -13.38 -28.37
N SER A 63 20.02 -13.04 -28.29
CA SER A 63 19.31 -12.40 -29.39
C SER A 63 19.62 -10.91 -29.39
N ALA A 64 20.12 -10.41 -30.52
CA ALA A 64 20.58 -9.03 -30.72
C ALA A 64 19.64 -7.97 -30.15
N GLY A 65 20.13 -7.13 -29.22
CA GLY A 65 19.51 -5.84 -28.92
C GLY A 65 19.66 -5.32 -27.49
N TYR A 66 19.44 -6.14 -26.45
CA TYR A 66 19.43 -5.76 -25.02
C TYR A 66 19.53 -7.03 -24.15
N SER A 67 20.04 -7.04 -22.91
CA SER A 67 21.17 -6.37 -22.26
C SER A 67 21.65 -7.38 -21.19
N ASP A 68 22.94 -7.69 -21.17
CA ASP A 68 23.60 -8.43 -20.08
C ASP A 68 23.98 -7.37 -19.07
N GLU A 69 23.17 -7.22 -18.02
CA GLU A 69 23.33 -6.12 -17.07
C GLU A 69 23.44 -6.62 -15.64
N TYR A 70 24.36 -5.99 -14.92
CA TYR A 70 24.56 -6.17 -13.49
C TYR A 70 24.05 -4.95 -12.75
N VAL A 71 22.95 -5.11 -12.03
CA VAL A 71 22.28 -4.02 -11.31
C VAL A 71 22.13 -4.36 -9.83
N TYR A 72 22.07 -3.34 -8.97
CA TYR A 72 21.82 -3.55 -7.54
C TYR A 72 20.39 -4.03 -7.28
N LEU A 73 20.23 -4.98 -6.34
CA LEU A 73 18.95 -5.54 -5.93
C LEU A 73 18.54 -5.01 -4.56
N ALA A 74 17.82 -3.89 -4.55
CA ALA A 74 17.11 -3.41 -3.36
C ALA A 74 16.05 -2.38 -3.77
N PRO A 75 15.00 -2.17 -2.95
CA PRO A 75 14.21 -0.96 -3.05
C PRO A 75 15.07 0.27 -2.79
N MET A 76 14.62 1.41 -3.31
CA MET A 76 15.23 2.70 -3.09
C MET A 76 14.55 3.42 -1.94
N THR A 77 15.34 4.10 -1.12
CA THR A 77 14.86 5.06 -0.12
C THR A 77 15.21 6.47 -0.59
N PHE A 78 14.17 7.29 -0.76
CA PHE A 78 14.30 8.68 -1.17
C PHE A 78 14.08 9.63 0.00
N THR A 79 14.75 10.78 -0.04
CA THR A 79 14.25 11.98 0.62
C THR A 79 13.35 12.70 -0.37
N ALA A 80 12.05 12.79 -0.05
CA ALA A 80 11.02 13.31 -0.93
C ALA A 80 10.28 14.50 -0.32
N TYR A 81 9.63 15.27 -1.17
CA TYR A 81 8.78 16.41 -0.83
C TYR A 81 7.53 16.36 -1.70
N ASP A 82 6.41 16.80 -1.16
CA ASP A 82 5.21 17.00 -1.97
C ASP A 82 5.40 18.25 -2.85
N GLY A 83 4.97 18.16 -4.11
CA GLY A 83 5.14 19.20 -5.12
C GLY A 83 6.35 18.98 -6.04
N VAL A 84 6.87 20.09 -6.58
CA VAL A 84 7.83 20.09 -7.69
C VAL A 84 9.25 20.54 -7.28
N GLY A 85 9.50 20.70 -5.99
CA GLY A 85 10.80 21.13 -5.46
C GLY A 85 10.96 20.79 -3.99
N ALA A 86 12.19 20.95 -3.48
CA ALA A 86 12.52 20.73 -2.06
C ALA A 86 11.98 21.86 -1.16
N THR A 87 10.65 21.98 -1.08
CA THR A 87 9.94 22.97 -0.27
C THR A 87 9.01 22.25 0.69
N GLY A 88 8.99 22.68 1.96
CA GLY A 88 8.14 22.07 2.99
C GLY A 88 8.85 20.95 3.76
N ASP A 89 8.04 20.07 4.36
CA ASP A 89 8.53 18.98 5.19
C ASP A 89 9.02 17.83 4.31
N ALA A 90 10.27 17.43 4.52
CA ALA A 90 10.83 16.26 3.87
C ALA A 90 10.26 14.98 4.50
N TYR A 91 10.02 13.95 3.69
CA TYR A 91 9.69 12.62 4.16
C TYR A 91 10.57 11.55 3.51
N SER A 92 10.62 10.38 4.13
CA SER A 92 11.31 9.22 3.60
C SER A 92 10.33 8.37 2.79
N LEU A 93 10.61 8.19 1.51
CA LEU A 93 9.82 7.35 0.61
C LEU A 93 10.60 6.08 0.30
N LEU A 94 10.07 4.92 0.70
CA LEU A 94 10.54 3.63 0.23
C LEU A 94 9.78 3.26 -1.04
N ALA A 95 10.48 3.04 -2.15
CA ALA A 95 9.87 2.63 -3.40
C ALA A 95 10.66 1.53 -4.10
N PHE A 96 9.94 0.67 -4.81
CA PHE A 96 10.50 -0.44 -5.59
C PHE A 96 10.57 -0.04 -7.05
N CYS A 97 11.71 -0.29 -7.67
CA CYS A 97 11.86 -0.03 -9.10
C CYS A 97 10.97 -0.98 -9.89
N VAL A 98 10.20 -0.46 -10.85
CA VAL A 98 9.35 -1.24 -11.76
C VAL A 98 9.82 -1.17 -13.21
N ASP A 99 11.03 -0.63 -13.41
CA ASP A 99 11.59 -0.26 -14.71
C ASP A 99 13.03 -0.79 -14.87
N ILE A 100 13.23 -1.75 -15.76
CA ILE A 100 14.55 -2.32 -16.07
C ILE A 100 15.23 -1.67 -17.28
N PHE A 101 14.57 -0.70 -17.94
CA PHE A 101 15.05 -0.14 -19.21
C PHE A 101 15.66 1.26 -19.05
N HIS A 102 15.45 1.88 -17.90
CA HIS A 102 16.05 3.17 -17.54
C HIS A 102 16.98 3.02 -16.34
N ASN A 103 17.76 4.06 -16.09
CA ASN A 103 18.63 4.15 -14.91
C ASN A 103 18.25 5.36 -14.04
N ILE A 104 18.76 5.35 -12.82
CA ILE A 104 18.74 6.49 -11.91
C ILE A 104 20.03 6.47 -11.09
N SER A 105 20.56 7.65 -10.77
CA SER A 105 21.73 7.76 -9.93
C SER A 105 21.37 7.69 -8.44
N LEU A 106 22.36 7.37 -7.60
CA LEU A 106 22.29 7.54 -6.15
C LEU A 106 22.83 8.91 -5.75
N GLY A 107 22.50 9.37 -4.55
CA GLY A 107 22.91 10.67 -4.03
C GLY A 107 21.90 11.76 -4.35
N ASN A 108 22.35 12.94 -4.74
CA ASN A 108 21.48 14.07 -5.05
C ASN A 108 20.96 13.97 -6.50
N ILE A 109 19.65 13.80 -6.66
CA ILE A 109 19.01 13.55 -7.97
C ILE A 109 18.11 14.70 -8.44
N ASN A 110 17.41 15.38 -7.53
CA ASN A 110 16.52 16.53 -7.81
C ASN A 110 15.56 16.29 -8.99
N LEU A 111 14.81 15.20 -8.96
CA LEU A 111 13.88 14.82 -10.02
C LEU A 111 12.42 15.05 -9.62
N GLN A 112 11.61 15.50 -10.57
CA GLN A 112 10.17 15.65 -10.40
C GLN A 112 9.46 14.39 -10.92
N TYR A 113 8.67 13.79 -10.05
CA TYR A 113 7.84 12.62 -10.33
C TYR A 113 6.37 12.98 -10.14
N ASP A 114 5.48 12.22 -10.78
CA ASP A 114 4.05 12.25 -10.51
C ASP A 114 3.43 10.86 -10.74
N ASP A 115 2.19 10.70 -10.28
CA ASP A 115 1.37 9.51 -10.43
C ASP A 115 0.29 9.65 -11.53
N THR A 116 0.49 10.54 -12.51
CA THR A 116 -0.49 10.75 -13.59
C THR A 116 -0.62 9.56 -14.52
N GLN A 117 0.44 8.74 -14.60
CA GLN A 117 0.47 7.55 -15.43
C GLN A 117 0.07 6.32 -14.62
N PRO A 118 -0.77 5.42 -15.15
CA PRO A 118 -0.97 4.11 -14.54
C PRO A 118 0.16 3.16 -14.91
N LEU A 119 0.48 2.22 -14.02
CA LEU A 119 1.32 1.07 -14.36
C LEU A 119 0.51 0.14 -15.27
N ALA A 120 0.57 0.36 -16.58
CA ALA A 120 -0.23 -0.38 -17.58
C ALA A 120 0.61 -1.24 -18.53
N SER A 121 1.90 -0.92 -18.69
CA SER A 121 2.85 -1.65 -19.52
C SER A 121 4.23 -1.59 -18.87
N ASN A 122 5.17 -2.40 -19.36
CA ASN A 122 6.57 -2.09 -19.13
C ASN A 122 6.99 -0.84 -19.92
N SER A 123 8.15 -0.28 -19.57
CA SER A 123 8.77 0.92 -20.15
C SER A 123 9.66 0.61 -21.37
N GLY A 124 9.70 -0.65 -21.83
CA GLY A 124 10.54 -1.08 -22.94
C GLY A 124 10.06 -0.56 -24.30
N SER A 125 10.88 -0.73 -25.34
CA SER A 125 10.54 -0.40 -26.72
C SER A 125 10.75 -1.63 -27.64
N PRO A 126 9.67 -2.26 -28.16
CA PRO A 126 8.26 -1.93 -27.94
C PRO A 126 7.79 -2.23 -26.51
N SER A 127 6.81 -1.47 -26.02
CA SER A 127 6.23 -1.71 -24.69
C SER A 127 5.27 -2.90 -24.72
N THR A 128 5.23 -3.64 -23.62
CA THR A 128 4.38 -4.83 -23.43
C THR A 128 3.35 -4.53 -22.33
N PRO A 129 2.04 -4.63 -22.62
CA PRO A 129 0.99 -4.43 -21.62
C PRO A 129 1.08 -5.44 -20.47
N LEU A 130 0.78 -4.98 -19.25
CA LEU A 130 0.71 -5.82 -18.07
C LEU A 130 -0.71 -6.38 -17.88
N THR A 131 -0.79 -7.65 -17.52
CA THR A 131 -2.06 -8.31 -17.18
C THR A 131 -2.52 -7.90 -15.78
N GLY A 132 -3.83 -7.99 -15.52
CA GLY A 132 -4.38 -7.73 -14.18
C GLY A 132 -3.78 -8.65 -13.08
N ALA A 133 -3.38 -9.87 -13.44
CA ALA A 133 -2.69 -10.78 -12.53
C ALA A 133 -1.28 -10.28 -12.18
N GLN A 134 -0.52 -9.79 -13.17
CA GLN A 134 0.79 -9.16 -12.93
C GLN A 134 0.66 -7.93 -12.05
N LEU A 135 -0.30 -7.03 -12.34
CA LEU A 135 -0.53 -5.83 -11.52
C LEU A 135 -0.90 -6.18 -10.07
N THR A 136 -1.76 -7.18 -9.89
CA THR A 136 -2.13 -7.67 -8.56
C THR A 136 -0.92 -8.23 -7.80
N GLN A 137 -0.08 -9.01 -8.48
CA GLN A 137 1.12 -9.60 -7.89
C GLN A 137 2.14 -8.51 -7.54
N VAL A 138 2.47 -7.60 -8.47
CA VAL A 138 3.38 -6.47 -8.22
C VAL A 138 2.90 -5.65 -7.03
N GLY A 139 1.61 -5.29 -6.98
CA GLY A 139 1.04 -4.56 -5.85
C GLY A 139 1.23 -5.28 -4.53
N LYS A 140 0.97 -6.59 -4.48
CA LYS A 140 1.21 -7.39 -3.27
C LYS A 140 2.68 -7.44 -2.89
N LEU A 141 3.60 -7.62 -3.84
CA LEU A 141 5.04 -7.64 -3.58
C LEU A 141 5.53 -6.29 -3.02
N VAL A 142 5.05 -5.18 -3.56
CA VAL A 142 5.36 -3.82 -3.08
C VAL A 142 4.84 -3.61 -1.65
N ASN A 143 3.60 -3.99 -1.36
CA ASN A 143 3.02 -3.87 -0.01
C ASN A 143 3.75 -4.76 0.99
N TYR A 144 4.04 -6.00 0.61
CA TYR A 144 4.81 -6.92 1.45
C TYR A 144 6.23 -6.39 1.70
N GLY A 145 6.87 -5.80 0.69
CA GLY A 145 8.17 -5.17 0.83
C GLY A 145 8.21 -4.04 1.85
N GLN A 146 7.14 -3.24 1.95
CA GLN A 146 7.00 -2.23 3.00
C GLN A 146 6.97 -2.87 4.41
N VAL A 147 6.27 -4.00 4.55
CA VAL A 147 6.21 -4.75 5.81
C VAL A 147 7.58 -5.31 6.17
N VAL A 148 8.27 -5.94 5.22
CA VAL A 148 9.63 -6.48 5.43
C VAL A 148 10.62 -5.37 5.78
N TYR A 149 10.53 -4.20 5.14
CA TYR A 149 11.41 -3.07 5.44
C TYR A 149 11.30 -2.60 6.90
N GLY A 150 10.06 -2.50 7.40
CA GLY A 150 9.76 -2.11 8.78
C GLY A 150 9.97 -3.22 9.83
N SER A 151 10.24 -4.45 9.41
CA SER A 151 10.39 -5.59 10.33
C SER A 151 11.80 -5.69 10.93
N ALA A 152 11.89 -6.47 12.01
CA ALA A 152 13.14 -6.87 12.66
C ALA A 152 13.71 -8.19 12.10
N ASP A 153 13.32 -8.57 10.88
CA ASP A 153 13.77 -9.81 10.24
C ASP A 153 15.28 -9.77 9.96
N ALA A 154 16.00 -10.83 10.36
CA ALA A 154 17.43 -10.97 10.15
C ALA A 154 17.80 -11.08 8.66
N ASP A 155 16.92 -11.66 7.84
CA ASP A 155 17.09 -11.84 6.40
C ASP A 155 16.50 -10.68 5.59
N LYS A 156 16.09 -9.59 6.25
CA LYS A 156 15.44 -8.43 5.62
C LYS A 156 16.14 -7.96 4.35
N VAL A 157 17.47 -7.83 4.37
CA VAL A 157 18.23 -7.34 3.20
C VAL A 157 18.10 -8.30 2.01
N ALA A 158 18.21 -9.61 2.26
CA ALA A 158 18.07 -10.62 1.22
C ALA A 158 16.62 -10.74 0.71
N LYS A 159 15.63 -10.64 1.61
CA LYS A 159 14.21 -10.64 1.24
C LYS A 159 13.85 -9.42 0.38
N LEU A 160 14.29 -8.22 0.74
CA LEU A 160 14.06 -7.00 -0.04
C LEU A 160 14.75 -7.05 -1.41
N ALA A 161 15.96 -7.62 -1.48
CA ALA A 161 16.63 -7.89 -2.75
C ALA A 161 15.83 -8.87 -3.62
N GLY A 162 15.35 -9.95 -3.01
CA GLY A 162 14.51 -10.94 -3.69
C GLY A 162 13.19 -10.34 -4.21
N LEU A 163 12.57 -9.45 -3.44
CA LEU A 163 11.35 -8.73 -3.84
C LEU A 163 11.59 -7.80 -5.03
N GLN A 164 12.68 -7.03 -5.01
CA GLN A 164 13.04 -6.16 -6.13
C GLN A 164 13.26 -6.96 -7.43
N GLY A 165 13.99 -8.08 -7.34
CA GLY A 165 14.20 -8.95 -8.50
C GLY A 165 12.91 -9.62 -8.99
N ALA A 166 12.04 -10.06 -8.07
CA ALA A 166 10.76 -10.64 -8.43
C ALA A 166 9.81 -9.65 -9.10
N ILE A 167 9.77 -8.39 -8.65
CA ILE A 167 8.96 -7.34 -9.29
C ILE A 167 9.40 -7.16 -10.76
N TRP A 168 10.70 -7.07 -11.02
CA TRP A 168 11.22 -6.98 -12.39
C TRP A 168 10.86 -8.21 -13.23
N GLN A 169 10.98 -9.41 -12.67
CA GLN A 169 10.66 -10.68 -13.33
C GLN A 169 9.16 -10.80 -13.67
N VAL A 170 8.27 -10.32 -12.80
CA VAL A 170 6.82 -10.32 -13.01
C VAL A 170 6.43 -9.32 -14.10
N ILE A 171 7.03 -8.14 -14.11
CA ILE A 171 6.77 -7.10 -15.13
C ILE A 171 7.33 -7.51 -16.50
N ASN A 172 8.49 -8.17 -16.52
CA ASN A 172 9.22 -8.54 -17.73
C ASN A 172 9.43 -10.06 -17.80
N PRO A 173 8.37 -10.85 -18.03
CA PRO A 173 8.44 -12.32 -17.98
C PRO A 173 9.34 -12.96 -19.04
N THR A 174 9.74 -12.21 -20.07
CA THR A 174 10.69 -12.65 -21.11
C THR A 174 12.16 -12.47 -20.71
N TYR A 175 12.41 -11.71 -19.65
CA TYR A 175 13.73 -11.54 -19.05
C TYR A 175 13.90 -12.54 -17.91
N THR A 176 15.13 -12.87 -17.57
CA THR A 176 15.49 -13.62 -16.37
C THR A 176 16.24 -12.68 -15.44
N VAL A 177 15.84 -12.64 -14.18
CA VAL A 177 16.54 -11.93 -13.11
C VAL A 177 17.16 -12.95 -12.18
N LYS A 178 18.50 -13.01 -12.12
CA LYS A 178 19.23 -13.92 -11.24
C LYS A 178 20.14 -13.21 -10.28
N SER A 179 20.21 -13.68 -9.04
CA SER A 179 21.28 -13.27 -8.13
C SER A 179 22.39 -14.31 -8.08
N PHE A 180 23.63 -13.86 -7.82
CA PHE A 180 24.73 -14.76 -7.48
C PHE A 180 24.64 -15.33 -6.06
N ASN A 181 23.72 -14.82 -5.24
CA ASN A 181 23.43 -15.36 -3.93
C ASN A 181 22.23 -16.32 -4.00
N GLY A 182 22.44 -17.59 -3.63
CA GLY A 182 21.40 -18.62 -3.73
C GLY A 182 20.15 -18.38 -2.86
N ALA A 183 20.28 -17.68 -1.72
CA ALA A 183 19.11 -17.33 -0.90
C ALA A 183 18.28 -16.23 -1.57
N VAL A 184 18.94 -15.19 -2.09
CA VAL A 184 18.27 -14.13 -2.87
C VAL A 184 17.61 -14.72 -4.12
N ASP A 185 18.29 -15.60 -4.86
CA ASP A 185 17.72 -16.29 -6.03
C ASP A 185 16.49 -17.14 -5.66
N GLY A 186 16.54 -17.84 -4.53
CA GLY A 186 15.38 -18.56 -3.97
C GLY A 186 14.20 -17.65 -3.63
N TYR A 187 14.46 -16.46 -3.09
CA TYR A 187 13.43 -15.45 -2.85
C TYR A 187 12.85 -14.90 -4.15
N ILE A 188 13.69 -14.58 -5.15
CA ILE A 188 13.23 -14.14 -6.48
C ILE A 188 12.28 -15.19 -7.08
N GLY A 189 12.68 -16.46 -7.08
CA GLY A 189 11.85 -17.55 -7.59
C GLY A 189 10.51 -17.67 -6.86
N SER A 190 10.54 -17.66 -5.53
CA SER A 190 9.32 -17.82 -4.70
C SER A 190 8.35 -16.66 -4.85
N TYR A 191 8.84 -15.43 -5.01
CA TYR A 191 7.99 -14.23 -5.12
C TYR A 191 7.52 -13.94 -6.55
N SER A 192 8.26 -14.38 -7.57
CA SER A 192 7.89 -14.17 -8.99
C SER A 192 6.94 -15.23 -9.54
N ASP A 193 6.90 -16.41 -8.93
CA ASP A 193 6.02 -17.51 -9.35
C ASP A 193 4.54 -17.22 -9.02
N ALA A 194 3.71 -17.16 -10.07
CA ALA A 194 2.29 -16.81 -9.96
C ALA A 194 1.44 -17.79 -9.14
N LEU A 195 1.90 -19.03 -8.93
CA LEU A 195 1.19 -20.06 -8.18
C LEU A 195 1.56 -20.06 -6.70
N THR A 196 2.78 -19.63 -6.36
CA THR A 196 3.35 -19.81 -5.01
C THR A 196 3.60 -18.49 -4.27
N TYR A 197 3.65 -17.35 -4.96
CA TYR A 197 3.94 -16.05 -4.32
C TYR A 197 2.98 -15.73 -3.16
N GLY A 198 1.71 -16.11 -3.27
CA GLY A 198 0.69 -15.84 -2.24
C GLY A 198 1.00 -16.52 -0.91
N ALA A 199 1.58 -17.72 -0.94
CA ALA A 199 2.03 -18.41 0.27
C ALA A 199 3.34 -17.82 0.79
N ALA A 200 4.23 -17.39 -0.12
CA ALA A 200 5.53 -16.82 0.23
C ALA A 200 5.46 -15.47 0.97
N ILE A 201 4.34 -14.73 0.83
CA ILE A 201 4.13 -13.42 1.47
C ILE A 201 3.08 -13.43 2.60
N ALA A 202 2.64 -14.62 3.04
CA ALA A 202 1.55 -14.76 3.99
C ALA A 202 1.96 -14.68 5.48
N ASP A 203 3.26 -14.73 5.77
CA ASP A 203 3.83 -14.75 7.14
C ASP A 203 3.50 -13.49 7.96
N HIS A 204 3.14 -12.39 7.29
CA HIS A 204 2.75 -11.13 7.90
C HIS A 204 1.24 -10.82 7.83
N GLY A 205 0.40 -11.79 7.45
CA GLY A 205 -1.05 -11.63 7.34
C GLY A 205 -1.51 -11.20 5.93
N PRO A 206 -2.78 -10.77 5.76
CA PRO A 206 -3.30 -10.37 4.46
C PRO A 206 -2.53 -9.17 3.88
N VAL A 207 -2.00 -9.32 2.66
CA VAL A 207 -1.29 -8.28 1.94
C VAL A 207 -2.19 -7.68 0.85
N GLY A 208 -2.40 -6.36 0.90
CA GLY A 208 -3.14 -5.61 -0.12
C GLY A 208 -2.39 -5.54 -1.45
N SER A 209 -3.10 -5.24 -2.54
CA SER A 209 -2.52 -5.11 -3.88
C SER A 209 -2.55 -3.68 -4.43
N SER A 210 -3.02 -2.71 -3.67
CA SER A 210 -3.03 -1.30 -4.07
C SER A 210 -1.60 -0.77 -4.09
N LEU A 211 -1.20 -0.06 -5.13
CA LEU A 211 0.10 0.58 -5.24
C LEU A 211 -0.09 1.99 -5.81
N THR A 212 0.84 2.89 -5.46
CA THR A 212 1.03 4.15 -6.18
C THR A 212 2.20 3.96 -7.12
N PHE A 213 1.99 4.27 -8.40
CA PHE A 213 3.03 4.23 -9.43
C PHE A 213 3.45 5.65 -9.73
N ILE A 214 4.76 5.92 -9.71
CA ILE A 214 5.31 7.22 -10.02
C ILE A 214 6.33 7.14 -11.15
N THR A 215 6.27 8.15 -12.00
CA THR A 215 7.15 8.32 -13.17
C THR A 215 7.71 9.71 -13.19
N GLU A 216 8.86 9.90 -13.81
CA GLU A 216 9.38 11.25 -14.02
C GLU A 216 8.40 12.06 -14.88
N THR A 217 8.06 13.25 -14.40
CA THR A 217 6.97 14.07 -14.94
C THR A 217 7.14 14.32 -16.44
N GLY A 218 6.15 13.86 -17.21
CA GLY A 218 6.09 14.05 -18.67
C GLY A 218 7.11 13.23 -19.47
N LYS A 219 7.85 12.29 -18.87
CA LYS A 219 8.88 11.51 -19.57
C LYS A 219 8.58 10.02 -19.71
N TYR A 220 7.56 9.47 -19.06
CA TYR A 220 7.29 8.04 -19.09
C TYR A 220 7.18 7.47 -20.51
N GLY A 221 7.86 6.35 -20.76
CA GLY A 221 7.91 5.70 -22.07
C GLY A 221 8.84 6.37 -23.11
N THR A 222 9.63 7.36 -22.71
CA THR A 222 10.65 7.99 -23.56
C THR A 222 12.05 7.55 -23.15
N ALA A 223 13.01 7.61 -24.08
CA ALA A 223 14.41 7.26 -23.80
C ALA A 223 15.12 8.22 -22.82
N ASP A 224 14.52 9.39 -22.56
CA ASP A 224 15.05 10.41 -21.65
C ASP A 224 14.51 10.25 -20.21
N ALA A 225 13.71 9.21 -19.95
CA ALA A 225 13.16 8.93 -18.62
C ALA A 225 14.21 8.34 -17.68
N HIS A 226 14.09 8.66 -16.40
CA HIS A 226 14.69 7.86 -15.33
C HIS A 226 13.78 6.69 -14.93
N GLN A 227 14.33 5.77 -14.13
CA GLN A 227 13.57 4.63 -13.59
C GLN A 227 12.25 5.06 -12.94
N SER A 228 11.20 4.29 -13.21
CA SER A 228 9.90 4.46 -12.58
C SER A 228 9.76 3.57 -11.35
N PHE A 229 8.94 4.00 -10.39
CA PHE A 229 8.84 3.35 -9.07
C PHE A 229 7.41 3.07 -8.67
N ALA A 230 7.23 2.05 -7.83
CA ALA A 230 5.98 1.78 -7.15
C ALA A 230 6.19 1.70 -5.63
N PHE A 231 5.24 2.23 -4.87
CA PHE A 231 5.23 2.14 -3.41
C PHE A 231 3.83 1.82 -2.88
N ALA A 232 3.77 1.32 -1.64
CA ALA A 232 2.50 1.04 -0.99
C ALA A 232 1.83 2.37 -0.61
N PRO A 233 0.55 2.60 -0.97
CA PRO A 233 -0.12 3.82 -0.60
C PRO A 233 -0.15 3.92 0.92
N ALA A 234 0.28 5.06 1.47
CA ALA A 234 0.08 5.35 2.87
C ALA A 234 -1.44 5.32 3.16
N PRO A 235 -1.90 4.74 4.28
CA PRO A 235 -3.30 4.86 4.63
C PRO A 235 -3.64 6.34 4.72
N GLU A 236 -4.62 6.78 3.92
CA GLU A 236 -4.97 8.19 3.85
C GLU A 236 -5.21 8.73 5.27
N PRO A 237 -4.86 10.00 5.57
CA PRO A 237 -5.14 10.62 6.86
C PRO A 237 -6.60 10.44 7.33
N GLY A 238 -7.54 10.36 6.39
CA GLY A 238 -8.94 10.04 6.66
C GLY A 238 -9.15 8.66 7.28
N VAL A 239 -8.42 7.64 6.84
CA VAL A 239 -8.47 6.28 7.41
C VAL A 239 -7.95 6.29 8.85
N TRP A 240 -6.87 7.01 9.12
CA TRP A 240 -6.37 7.18 10.49
C TRP A 240 -7.38 7.90 11.38
N MET A 241 -8.00 8.98 10.90
CA MET A 241 -9.04 9.69 11.63
C MET A 241 -10.26 8.80 11.91
N LEU A 242 -10.68 7.98 10.94
CA LEU A 242 -11.77 7.01 11.13
C LEU A 242 -11.42 5.96 12.18
N LEU A 243 -10.19 5.43 12.15
CA LEU A 243 -9.71 4.46 13.11
C LEU A 243 -9.64 5.06 14.52
N ILE A 244 -9.05 6.25 14.67
CA ILE A 244 -8.99 6.99 15.94
C ILE A 244 -10.40 7.29 16.46
N ALA A 245 -11.30 7.76 15.60
CA ALA A 245 -12.70 8.02 15.96
C ALA A 245 -13.40 6.73 16.41
N GLY A 246 -13.19 5.62 15.71
CA GLY A 246 -13.72 4.30 16.07
C GLY A 246 -13.25 3.83 17.45
N PHE A 247 -11.96 3.96 17.74
CA PHE A 247 -11.39 3.65 19.07
C PHE A 247 -11.95 4.58 20.15
N GLY A 248 -12.05 5.89 19.88
CA GLY A 248 -12.63 6.87 20.80
C GLY A 248 -14.08 6.58 21.14
N MET A 249 -14.91 6.26 20.14
CA MET A 249 -16.33 5.91 20.33
C MET A 249 -16.50 4.61 21.12
N THR A 250 -15.70 3.58 20.82
CA THR A 250 -15.72 2.31 21.55
C THR A 250 -15.32 2.50 23.02
N GLY A 251 -14.27 3.30 23.27
CA GLY A 251 -13.85 3.67 24.62
C GLY A 251 -14.93 4.43 25.39
N ALA A 252 -15.61 5.38 24.74
CA ALA A 252 -16.71 6.15 25.34
C ALA A 252 -17.92 5.26 25.69
N ALA A 253 -18.27 4.31 24.81
CA ALA A 253 -19.35 3.36 25.04
C ALA A 253 -19.07 2.45 26.25
N LEU A 254 -17.84 1.92 26.36
CA LEU A 254 -17.40 1.11 27.49
C LEU A 254 -17.35 1.90 28.81
N ARG A 255 -17.02 3.20 28.76
CA ARG A 255 -17.04 4.05 29.96
C ARG A 255 -18.47 4.31 30.43
N ARG A 256 -19.43 4.49 29.51
CA ARG A 256 -20.85 4.72 29.86
C ARG A 256 -21.51 3.47 30.44
N SER A 257 -21.11 2.27 30.02
CA SER A 257 -21.68 1.01 30.53
C SER A 257 -21.25 0.69 31.97
N ARG A 258 -20.09 1.19 32.42
CA ARG A 258 -19.58 0.98 33.78
C ARG A 258 -20.20 1.89 34.86
N SER A 259 -20.94 2.93 34.50
CA SER A 259 -21.48 3.92 35.44
C SER A 259 -22.80 3.51 36.15
N ARG A 260 -23.11 2.22 36.27
CA ARG A 260 -24.21 1.77 37.14
C ARG A 260 -23.65 1.20 38.46
N PRO A 261 -23.52 2.01 39.53
CA PRO A 261 -23.31 1.45 40.86
C PRO A 261 -24.53 0.59 41.21
N ALA A 262 -24.29 -0.66 41.60
CA ALA A 262 -25.32 -1.53 42.14
C ALA A 262 -25.86 -0.87 43.42
N ALA A 263 -27.17 -0.58 43.45
CA ALA A 263 -27.83 -0.07 44.64
C ALA A 263 -27.76 -1.15 45.74
N VAL A 264 -26.90 -0.94 46.74
CA VAL A 264 -26.90 -1.75 47.95
C VAL A 264 -28.13 -1.34 48.76
N ARG A 265 -29.13 -2.23 48.83
CA ARG A 265 -30.26 -2.11 49.75
C ARG A 265 -29.79 -2.51 51.15
N ALA A 266 -29.94 -1.59 52.10
CA ALA A 266 -29.91 -1.87 53.53
C ALA A 266 -31.29 -2.35 54.01
#